data_AF-A0A930AD22-F1
#
_entry.id   AF-A0A930AD22-F1
#
_cell.length_a   1.000
_cell.length_b   1.000
_cell.length_c   1.000
_cell.angle_alpha   90.00
_cell.angle_beta   90.00
_cell.angle_gamma   90.00
#
_symmetry.space_group_name_H-M   'P 1'
#
loop_
_entity.id
_entity.type
_entity.pdbx_description
1 polymer ?
#
loop_
_entity_poly.entity_id
_entity_poly.type
_entity_poly.pdbx_seq_one_letter_code
_entity_poly.pdbx_strand_id
1 'polypeptide(L)'
;INRIYHEDSKLKGLGEQEKLKQRKEKVAPLVDEFFTWVKRYRENVSRESETGKGFTYALNQESYLRAFLKDARIPLDNNAAERAIRPFTVGRKNWIMIDTIKGAQASAVLYSIVETCKANDIKIYEYIRYLLEELPKTIHDLTVEVPDRLLPWSKELPDNIYKNRT
;
A
#
# COMPACT_ATOMS: atom_id res chain seq x y z
N ILE A 1 -16.71 -13.41 -7.03
CA ILE A 1 -15.40 -12.87 -6.61
C ILE A 1 -14.24 -13.41 -7.46
N ASN A 2 -13.98 -14.72 -7.53
CA ASN A 2 -12.85 -15.26 -8.32
C ASN A 2 -12.80 -14.79 -9.79
N ARG A 3 -13.96 -14.65 -10.44
CA ARG A 3 -14.06 -14.14 -11.81
C ARG A 3 -13.55 -12.70 -11.94
N ILE A 4 -13.80 -11.84 -10.94
CA ILE A 4 -13.31 -10.45 -10.90
C ILE A 4 -11.77 -10.45 -10.88
N TYR A 5 -11.17 -11.23 -9.99
CA TYR A 5 -9.72 -11.39 -9.90
C TYR A 5 -9.11 -11.96 -11.19
N HIS A 6 -9.76 -12.97 -11.78
CA HIS A 6 -9.30 -13.58 -13.02
C HIS A 6 -9.28 -12.57 -14.17
N GLU A 7 -10.35 -11.79 -14.36
CA GLU A 7 -10.39 -10.77 -15.41
C GLU A 7 -9.40 -9.62 -15.15
N ASP A 8 -9.28 -9.10 -13.92
CA ASP A 8 -8.31 -8.03 -13.62
C ASP A 8 -6.86 -8.51 -13.80
N SER A 9 -6.58 -9.78 -13.50
CA SER A 9 -5.23 -10.36 -13.64
C SER A 9 -4.73 -10.40 -15.09
N LYS A 10 -5.63 -10.53 -16.07
CA LYS A 10 -5.31 -10.49 -17.50
C LYS A 10 -4.86 -9.10 -17.97
N LEU A 11 -5.14 -8.06 -17.17
CA LEU A 11 -4.81 -6.67 -17.48
C LEU A 11 -3.43 -6.26 -16.97
N LYS A 12 -2.67 -7.19 -16.35
CA LYS A 12 -1.30 -6.93 -15.90
C LYS A 12 -0.40 -6.62 -17.10
N GLY A 13 0.38 -5.54 -16.98
CA GLY A 13 1.32 -5.11 -18.02
C GLY A 13 0.71 -4.18 -19.09
N LEU A 14 -0.60 -3.96 -19.09
CA LEU A 14 -1.23 -2.94 -19.94
C LEU A 14 -0.90 -1.53 -19.43
N GLY A 15 -0.84 -0.56 -20.36
CA GLY A 15 -0.76 0.86 -20.00
C GLY A 15 -1.98 1.32 -19.20
N GLU A 16 -1.81 2.34 -18.37
CA GLU A 16 -2.83 2.79 -17.40
C GLU A 16 -4.19 3.09 -18.04
N GLN A 17 -4.20 3.78 -19.18
CA GLN A 17 -5.43 4.14 -19.89
C GLN A 17 -6.19 2.91 -20.41
N GLU A 18 -5.47 1.98 -21.06
CA GLU A 18 -6.07 0.75 -21.60
C GLU A 18 -6.54 -0.16 -20.47
N LYS A 19 -5.75 -0.30 -19.39
CA LYS A 19 -6.15 -1.03 -18.20
C LYS A 19 -7.44 -0.47 -17.60
N LEU A 20 -7.56 0.85 -17.50
CA LEU A 20 -8.78 1.49 -16.98
C LEU A 20 -9.99 1.26 -17.87
N LYS A 21 -9.81 1.35 -19.20
CA LYS A 21 -10.87 1.05 -20.18
C LYS A 21 -11.35 -0.39 -20.04
N GLN A 22 -10.44 -1.35 -20.03
CA GLN A 22 -10.76 -2.77 -19.86
C GLN A 22 -11.42 -3.07 -18.50
N ARG A 23 -10.98 -2.40 -17.43
CA ARG A 23 -11.64 -2.49 -16.12
C ARG A 23 -13.10 -2.03 -16.19
N LYS A 24 -13.39 -0.91 -16.87
CA LYS A 24 -14.77 -0.42 -17.05
C LYS A 24 -15.62 -1.36 -17.90
N GLU A 25 -15.07 -1.91 -18.98
CA GLU A 25 -15.83 -2.76 -19.90
C GLU A 25 -16.06 -4.18 -19.37
N LYS A 26 -15.04 -4.79 -18.74
CA LYS A 26 -15.05 -6.22 -18.38
C LYS A 26 -15.19 -6.49 -16.89
N VAL A 27 -14.62 -5.64 -16.04
CA VAL A 27 -14.57 -5.88 -14.59
C VAL A 27 -15.71 -5.19 -13.85
N ALA A 28 -16.04 -3.94 -14.22
CA ALA A 28 -17.11 -3.18 -13.56
C ALA A 28 -18.47 -3.91 -13.55
N PRO A 29 -18.92 -4.55 -14.66
CA PRO A 29 -20.17 -5.31 -14.63
C PRO A 29 -20.18 -6.46 -13.62
N LEU A 30 -19.02 -7.11 -13.42
CA LEU A 30 -18.87 -8.20 -12.44
C LEU A 30 -18.91 -7.68 -10.99
N VAL A 31 -18.37 -6.48 -10.77
CA VAL A 31 -18.44 -5.79 -9.48
C VAL A 31 -19.89 -5.35 -9.19
N ASP A 32 -20.59 -4.85 -10.20
CA ASP A 32 -22.02 -4.50 -10.10
C ASP A 32 -22.90 -5.70 -9.79
N GLU A 33 -22.65 -6.84 -10.46
CA GLU A 33 -23.33 -8.10 -10.19
C GLU A 33 -23.09 -8.54 -8.74
N PHE A 34 -21.85 -8.48 -8.26
CA PHE A 34 -21.51 -8.81 -6.88
C PHE A 34 -22.25 -7.94 -5.86
N PHE A 35 -22.24 -6.61 -6.02
CA PHE A 35 -22.92 -5.73 -5.07
C PHE A 35 -24.45 -5.82 -5.17
N THR A 36 -25.00 -6.08 -6.35
CA THR A 36 -26.42 -6.41 -6.52
C THR A 36 -26.79 -7.67 -5.72
N TRP A 37 -25.96 -8.71 -5.82
CA TRP A 37 -26.13 -9.94 -5.05
C TRP A 37 -26.04 -9.68 -3.53
N VAL A 38 -25.05 -8.91 -3.07
CA VAL A 38 -24.90 -8.55 -1.65
C VAL A 38 -26.14 -7.80 -1.13
N LYS A 39 -26.64 -6.81 -1.88
CA LYS A 39 -27.83 -6.02 -1.50
C LYS A 39 -29.06 -6.92 -1.36
N ARG A 40 -29.30 -7.81 -2.32
CA ARG A 40 -30.42 -8.77 -2.28
C ARG A 40 -30.32 -9.72 -1.08
N TYR A 41 -29.15 -10.30 -0.83
CA TYR A 41 -28.98 -11.25 0.28
C TYR A 41 -29.04 -10.57 1.66
N ARG A 42 -28.60 -9.32 1.74
CA ARG A 42 -28.66 -8.52 2.96
C ARG A 42 -30.08 -8.32 3.48
N GLU A 43 -31.08 -8.28 2.60
CA GLU A 43 -32.51 -8.17 2.96
C GLU A 43 -33.06 -9.47 3.55
N ASN A 44 -32.49 -10.61 3.19
CA ASN A 44 -32.95 -11.94 3.58
C ASN A 44 -32.29 -12.49 4.85
N VAL A 45 -31.40 -11.72 5.49
CA VAL A 45 -30.61 -12.15 6.64
C VAL A 45 -30.77 -11.16 7.79
N SER A 46 -30.90 -11.68 9.02
CA SER A 46 -30.97 -10.85 10.23
C SER A 46 -29.74 -9.96 10.36
N ARG A 47 -29.96 -8.67 10.67
CA ARG A 47 -28.90 -7.66 10.82
C ARG A 47 -27.90 -8.03 11.92
N GLU A 48 -28.40 -8.66 12.99
CA GLU A 48 -27.63 -9.02 14.18
C GLU A 48 -26.77 -10.27 13.98
N SER A 49 -27.05 -11.07 12.95
CA SER A 49 -26.24 -12.24 12.64
C SER A 49 -24.85 -11.83 12.10
N GLU A 50 -23.84 -12.67 12.33
CA GLU A 50 -22.49 -12.43 11.79
C GLU A 50 -22.49 -12.27 10.26
N THR A 51 -23.33 -13.04 9.56
CA THR A 51 -23.54 -12.90 8.11
C THR A 51 -24.15 -11.54 7.75
N GLY A 52 -25.16 -11.07 8.50
CA GLY A 52 -25.78 -9.77 8.30
C GLY A 52 -24.83 -8.60 8.56
N LYS A 53 -23.97 -8.71 9.58
CA LYS A 53 -22.89 -7.76 9.85
C LYS A 53 -21.87 -7.75 8.72
N GLY A 54 -21.45 -8.90 8.22
CA GLY A 54 -20.52 -9.03 7.08
C GLY A 54 -21.04 -8.35 5.81
N PHE A 55 -22.30 -8.57 5.45
CA PHE A 55 -22.93 -7.89 4.32
C PHE A 55 -23.04 -6.38 4.54
N THR A 56 -23.44 -5.94 5.74
CA THR A 56 -23.49 -4.51 6.08
C THR A 56 -22.11 -3.86 5.93
N TYR A 57 -21.07 -4.53 6.43
CA TYR A 57 -19.70 -4.08 6.28
C TYR A 57 -19.30 -3.96 4.81
N ALA A 58 -19.55 -4.98 3.98
CA ALA A 58 -19.23 -4.95 2.57
C ALA A 58 -19.92 -3.78 1.83
N LEU A 59 -21.19 -3.51 2.15
CA LEU A 59 -21.94 -2.39 1.57
C LEU A 59 -21.38 -1.03 1.98
N ASN A 60 -21.02 -0.87 3.26
CA ASN A 60 -20.38 0.35 3.74
C ASN A 60 -19.03 0.61 3.05
N GLN A 61 -18.36 -0.44 2.60
CA GLN A 61 -17.07 -0.36 1.90
C GLN A 61 -17.20 -0.29 0.37
N GLU A 62 -18.41 -0.28 -0.20
CA GLU A 62 -18.62 -0.38 -1.66
C GLU A 62 -17.89 0.72 -2.44
N SER A 63 -17.90 1.96 -1.93
CA SER A 63 -17.21 3.09 -2.58
C SER A 63 -15.71 2.89 -2.68
N TYR A 64 -15.09 2.35 -1.62
CA TYR A 64 -13.65 2.06 -1.57
C TYR A 64 -13.29 0.83 -2.40
N LEU A 65 -14.10 -0.22 -2.35
CA LEU A 65 -13.92 -1.44 -3.15
C LEU A 65 -14.07 -1.18 -4.65
N ARG A 66 -14.71 -0.08 -5.06
CA ARG A 66 -14.82 0.37 -6.46
C ARG A 66 -13.73 1.35 -6.89
N ALA A 67 -12.85 1.80 -5.99
CA ALA A 67 -11.87 2.85 -6.31
C ALA A 67 -10.93 2.45 -7.46
N PHE A 68 -10.55 1.17 -7.55
CA PHE A 68 -9.69 0.64 -8.62
C PHE A 68 -10.30 0.73 -10.03
N LEU A 69 -11.62 0.90 -10.14
CA LEU A 69 -12.32 1.13 -11.42
C LEU A 69 -12.22 2.58 -11.90
N LYS A 70 -11.74 3.49 -11.05
CA LYS A 70 -11.56 4.92 -11.35
C LYS A 70 -10.10 5.27 -11.63
N ASP A 71 -9.17 4.54 -11.04
CA ASP A 71 -7.72 4.75 -11.20
C ASP A 71 -7.00 3.41 -11.44
N ALA A 72 -6.27 3.31 -12.55
CA ALA A 72 -5.53 2.11 -12.95
C ALA A 72 -4.36 1.75 -12.01
N ARG A 73 -3.85 2.73 -11.27
CA ARG A 73 -2.74 2.59 -10.30
C ARG A 73 -3.20 1.92 -9.01
N ILE A 74 -4.48 2.06 -8.69
CA ILE A 74 -5.05 1.42 -7.50
C ILE A 74 -5.19 -0.10 -7.77
N PRO A 75 -4.59 -0.95 -6.91
CA PRO A 75 -4.76 -2.40 -7.00
C PRO A 75 -6.18 -2.80 -6.61
N LEU A 76 -6.59 -4.01 -7.02
CA LEU A 76 -7.92 -4.53 -6.73
C LEU A 76 -8.13 -4.79 -5.22
N ASP A 77 -7.05 -5.10 -4.50
CA ASP A 77 -7.04 -5.43 -3.09
C ASP A 77 -5.91 -4.69 -2.35
N ASN A 78 -5.97 -4.70 -1.03
CA ASN A 78 -4.96 -4.09 -0.16
C ASN A 78 -3.85 -5.07 0.25
N ASN A 79 -3.73 -6.23 -0.39
CA ASN A 79 -2.83 -7.30 0.07
C ASN A 79 -1.36 -6.85 0.08
N ALA A 80 -0.98 -5.94 -0.83
CA ALA A 80 0.38 -5.38 -0.85
C ALA A 80 0.68 -4.57 0.41
N ALA A 81 -0.23 -3.67 0.83
CA ALA A 81 -0.03 -2.88 2.04
C ALA A 81 -0.11 -3.74 3.30
N GLU A 82 -1.02 -4.73 3.34
CA GLU A 82 -1.11 -5.68 4.45
C GLU A 82 0.18 -6.49 4.61
N ARG A 83 0.78 -6.93 3.50
CA ARG A 83 2.10 -7.60 3.54
C ARG A 83 3.20 -6.65 4.01
N ALA A 84 3.18 -5.39 3.61
CA ALA A 84 4.20 -4.40 4.00
C ALA A 84 4.12 -4.03 5.49
N ILE A 85 2.92 -3.93 6.07
CA ILE A 85 2.75 -3.60 7.49
C ILE A 85 2.96 -4.80 8.42
N ARG A 86 2.83 -6.04 7.91
CA ARG A 86 2.93 -7.27 8.72
C ARG A 86 4.25 -7.42 9.50
N PRO A 87 5.44 -7.15 8.93
CA PRO A 87 6.69 -7.19 9.70
C PRO A 87 6.68 -6.24 10.90
N PHE A 88 6.09 -5.06 10.74
CA PHE A 88 5.95 -4.08 11.83
C PHE A 88 5.00 -4.58 12.91
N THR A 89 3.81 -5.10 12.53
CA THR A 89 2.83 -5.57 13.51
C THR A 89 3.31 -6.79 14.29
N VAL A 90 4.04 -7.71 13.63
CA VAL A 90 4.68 -8.86 14.28
C VAL A 90 5.85 -8.41 15.16
N GLY A 91 6.69 -7.50 14.67
CA GLY A 91 7.85 -6.97 15.38
C GLY A 91 7.50 -6.19 16.65
N ARG A 92 6.37 -5.47 16.67
CA ARG A 92 5.90 -4.71 17.84
C ARG A 92 5.82 -5.54 19.11
N LYS A 93 5.44 -6.83 19.03
CA LYS A 93 5.39 -7.72 20.19
C LYS A 93 6.78 -7.95 20.82
N ASN A 94 7.85 -7.80 20.04
CA ASN A 94 9.24 -8.00 20.45
C ASN A 94 9.93 -6.69 20.85
N TRP A 95 9.33 -5.51 20.60
CA TRP A 95 9.90 -4.21 20.93
C TRP A 95 9.44 -3.73 22.29
N ILE A 96 9.94 -4.41 23.33
CA ILE A 96 9.60 -4.16 24.73
C ILE A 96 9.94 -2.72 25.18
N MET A 97 10.84 -2.03 24.46
CA MET A 97 11.31 -0.67 24.80
C MET A 97 10.54 0.47 24.11
N ILE A 98 9.54 0.18 23.27
CA ILE A 98 8.69 1.22 22.66
C ILE A 98 7.44 1.40 23.54
N ASP A 99 7.64 2.03 24.69
CA ASP A 99 6.60 2.27 25.70
C ASP A 99 6.03 3.70 25.67
N THR A 100 6.57 4.56 24.79
CA THR A 100 6.15 5.97 24.70
C THR A 100 5.58 6.29 23.32
N ILE A 101 4.65 7.25 23.27
CA ILE A 101 4.10 7.79 22.00
C ILE A 101 5.23 8.28 21.09
N LYS A 102 6.24 8.96 21.66
CA LYS A 102 7.41 9.44 20.92
C LYS A 102 8.21 8.29 20.30
N GLY A 103 8.43 7.20 21.05
CA GLY A 103 9.11 6.01 20.54
C GLY A 103 8.33 5.33 19.41
N ALA A 104 7.00 5.27 19.53
CA ALA A 104 6.13 4.72 18.48
C ALA A 104 6.16 5.56 17.20
N GLN A 105 6.13 6.89 17.34
CA GLN A 105 6.25 7.83 16.22
C GLN A 105 7.61 7.70 15.51
N ALA A 106 8.71 7.69 16.27
CA ALA A 106 10.06 7.52 15.71
C ALA A 106 10.19 6.20 14.94
N SER A 107 9.62 5.12 15.50
CA SER A 107 9.62 3.81 14.85
C SER A 107 8.81 3.81 13.57
N ALA A 108 7.63 4.44 13.56
CA ALA A 108 6.81 4.57 12.35
C ALA A 108 7.54 5.34 11.24
N VAL A 109 8.25 6.43 11.59
CA VAL A 109 9.07 7.18 10.63
C VAL A 109 10.18 6.30 10.05
N LEU A 110 10.95 5.61 10.90
CA LEU A 110 12.03 4.73 10.44
C LEU A 110 11.52 3.61 9.52
N TYR A 111 10.43 2.95 9.89
CA TYR A 111 9.83 1.91 9.05
C TYR A 111 9.29 2.46 7.73
N SER A 112 8.75 3.68 7.72
CA SER A 112 8.31 4.33 6.49
C SER A 112 9.48 4.55 5.53
N ILE A 113 10.64 4.97 6.04
CA ILE A 113 11.88 5.09 5.24
C ILE A 113 12.32 3.72 4.71
N VAL A 114 12.33 2.69 5.56
CA VAL A 114 12.71 1.32 5.18
C VAL A 114 11.80 0.75 4.09
N GLU A 115 10.49 0.88 4.23
CA GLU A 115 9.54 0.41 3.22
C GLU A 115 9.65 1.20 1.91
N THR A 116 9.92 2.51 2.00
CA THR A 116 10.18 3.34 0.80
C THR A 116 11.46 2.89 0.10
N CYS A 117 12.53 2.55 0.83
CA CYS A 117 13.75 1.98 0.25
C CYS A 117 13.46 0.66 -0.47
N LYS A 118 12.66 -0.23 0.14
CA LYS A 118 12.26 -1.50 -0.49
C LYS A 118 11.47 -1.28 -1.78
N ALA A 119 10.56 -0.30 -1.78
CA ALA A 119 9.75 0.05 -2.96
C ALA A 119 10.57 0.63 -4.12
N ASN A 120 11.75 1.19 -3.85
CA ASN A 120 12.68 1.75 -4.84
C ASN A 120 13.90 0.85 -5.10
N ASP A 121 13.85 -0.43 -4.72
CA ASP A 121 14.94 -1.40 -4.91
C ASP A 121 16.30 -0.98 -4.30
N ILE A 122 16.25 -0.29 -3.17
CA ILE A 122 17.43 0.20 -2.46
C ILE A 122 17.88 -0.77 -1.35
N LYS A 123 19.21 -0.91 -1.18
CA LYS A 123 19.84 -1.57 -0.03
C LYS A 123 19.70 -0.66 1.19
N ILE A 124 18.85 -1.07 2.12
CA ILE A 124 18.45 -0.28 3.29
C ILE A 124 19.67 0.19 4.11
N TYR A 125 20.62 -0.70 4.39
CA TYR A 125 21.80 -0.37 5.19
C TYR A 125 22.66 0.72 4.54
N GLU A 126 22.99 0.55 3.25
CA GLU A 126 23.80 1.50 2.50
C GLU A 126 23.12 2.87 2.40
N TYR A 127 21.80 2.89 2.19
CA TYR A 127 21.03 4.13 2.15
C TYR A 127 20.99 4.85 3.50
N ILE A 128 20.73 4.14 4.60
CA ILE A 128 20.74 4.77 5.94
C ILE A 128 22.14 5.30 6.26
N ARG A 129 23.20 4.56 5.91
CA ARG A 129 24.58 5.03 6.10
C ARG A 129 24.85 6.31 5.30
N TYR A 130 24.53 6.30 4.00
CA TYR A 130 24.66 7.45 3.13
C TYR A 130 23.87 8.67 3.65
N LEU A 131 22.63 8.45 4.05
CA LEU A 131 21.75 9.50 4.57
C LEU A 131 22.34 10.12 5.84
N LEU A 132 22.85 9.30 6.77
CA LEU A 132 23.50 9.79 8.00
C LEU A 132 24.85 10.49 7.75
N GLU A 133 25.55 10.14 6.67
CA GLU A 133 26.80 10.81 6.25
C GLU A 133 26.53 12.17 5.56
N GLU A 134 25.47 12.26 4.75
CA GLU A 134 25.19 13.44 3.92
C GLU A 134 24.26 14.46 4.58
N LEU A 135 23.33 14.02 5.44
CA LEU A 135 22.41 14.94 6.13
C LEU A 135 23.15 16.01 6.94
N PRO A 136 24.15 15.71 7.78
CA PRO A 136 24.83 16.74 8.58
C PRO A 136 25.61 17.76 7.75
N LYS A 137 26.00 17.40 6.51
CA LYS A 137 26.68 18.30 5.57
C LYS A 137 25.73 19.32 4.94
N THR A 138 24.45 18.99 4.90
CA THR A 138 23.45 19.74 4.11
C THR A 138 22.42 20.44 4.99
N ILE A 139 22.09 19.85 6.14
CA ILE A 139 21.07 20.32 7.07
C ILE A 139 21.73 20.65 8.39
N HIS A 140 21.75 21.93 8.74
CA HIS A 140 22.25 22.43 10.02
C HIS A 140 21.12 22.74 11.02
N ASP A 141 19.87 22.74 10.56
CA ASP A 141 18.66 22.93 11.36
C ASP A 141 17.55 21.99 10.88
N LEU A 142 16.85 21.35 11.82
CA LEU A 142 15.74 20.42 11.58
C LEU A 142 14.50 21.08 10.95
N THR A 143 14.50 22.41 10.81
CA THR A 143 13.47 23.19 10.11
C THR A 143 13.62 23.18 8.59
N VAL A 144 14.78 22.77 8.08
CA VAL A 144 15.07 22.76 6.63
C VAL A 144 14.54 21.47 6.00
N GLU A 145 13.87 21.61 4.86
CA GLU A 145 13.39 20.46 4.08
C GLU A 145 14.55 19.59 3.60
N VAL A 146 14.37 18.27 3.66
CA VAL A 146 15.36 17.33 3.16
C VAL A 146 15.45 17.47 1.63
N PRO A 147 16.64 17.72 1.07
CA PRO A 147 16.79 17.84 -0.37
C PRO A 147 16.34 16.58 -1.12
N ASP A 148 15.62 16.76 -2.22
CA ASP A 148 15.11 15.66 -3.06
C ASP A 148 16.20 14.66 -3.47
N ARG A 149 17.44 15.14 -3.70
CA ARG A 149 18.58 14.28 -4.06
C ARG A 149 18.90 13.19 -3.03
N LEU A 150 18.54 13.41 -1.76
CA LEU A 150 18.77 12.46 -0.66
C LEU A 150 17.61 11.49 -0.45
N LEU A 151 16.47 11.68 -1.12
CA LEU A 151 15.28 10.86 -0.92
C LEU A 151 15.39 9.51 -1.66
N PRO A 152 14.69 8.45 -1.21
CA PRO A 152 14.87 7.11 -1.76
C PRO A 152 14.46 6.93 -3.24
N TRP A 153 13.70 7.87 -3.81
CA TRP A 153 13.34 7.85 -5.24
C TRP A 153 14.25 8.72 -6.11
N SER A 154 15.26 9.35 -5.51
CA SER A 154 16.26 10.13 -6.22
C SER A 154 17.06 9.25 -7.17
N LYS A 155 17.42 9.80 -8.33
CA LYS A 155 18.33 9.18 -9.30
C LYS A 155 19.80 9.57 -9.06
N GLU A 156 20.04 10.48 -8.11
CA GLU A 156 21.38 11.00 -7.77
C GLU A 156 22.04 10.20 -6.65
N LEU A 157 21.39 9.14 -6.16
CA LEU A 157 21.97 8.28 -5.14
C LEU A 157 23.14 7.48 -5.70
N PRO A 158 24.20 7.24 -4.92
CA PRO A 158 25.32 6.39 -5.32
C PRO A 158 24.89 5.00 -5.82
N ASP A 159 25.50 4.55 -6.92
CA ASP A 159 25.14 3.26 -7.57
C ASP A 159 25.23 2.05 -6.65
N ASN A 160 26.15 2.07 -5.67
CA ASN A 160 26.34 0.98 -4.72
C ASN A 160 25.12 0.76 -3.79
N ILE A 161 24.26 1.77 -3.64
CA ILE A 161 23.06 1.74 -2.79
C ILE A 161 21.93 0.94 -3.45
N TYR A 162 21.84 0.89 -4.78
CA TYR A 162 20.81 0.10 -5.44
C TYR A 162 21.09 -1.39 -5.32
N LYS A 163 20.03 -2.20 -5.25
CA LYS A 163 20.15 -3.66 -5.33
C LYS A 163 20.63 -4.05 -6.72
N ASN A 164 21.60 -4.97 -6.78
CA ASN A 164 22.01 -5.56 -8.05
C ASN A 164 20.79 -6.29 -8.62
N ARG A 165 20.42 -6.00 -9.87
CA ARG A 165 19.40 -6.77 -10.59
C ARG A 165 19.98 -8.15 -10.87
N THR A 166 19.66 -9.12 -10.00
CA THR A 166 19.89 -10.55 -10.23
C THR A 166 18.68 -11.15 -10.92
#